data_AF-A0AAE5QVW3-F1
#
_entry.id   AF-A0AAE5QVW3-F1
#
_cell.length_a   1.000
_cell.length_b   1.000
_cell.length_c   1.000
_cell.angle_alpha   90.00
_cell.angle_beta   90.00
_cell.angle_gamma   90.00
#
_symmetry.space_group_name_H-M   'P 1'
#
loop_
_entity.id
_entity.type
_entity.pdbx_description
1 polymer ?
#
loop_
_entity_poly.entity_id
_entity_poly.type
_entity_poly.pdbx_seq_one_letter_code
_entity_poly.pdbx_strand_id
1 'polypeptide(L)' 'MLELDTKDKRNKFYHSTDWNQLRMKAYLRDNRECQHCKAEGKVVKGQNVHNIQPIDLRPDLALNIDNLITLCI' A
#
# COMPACT_ATOMS: atom_id res chain seq x y z
N MET A 1 17.61 3.24 -7.12
CA MET A 1 16.15 3.38 -7.38
C MET A 1 15.60 1.98 -7.58
N LEU A 2 14.43 1.64 -7.03
CA LEU A 2 13.83 0.33 -7.29
C LEU A 2 13.46 0.25 -8.77
N GLU A 3 13.88 -0.80 -9.48
CA GLU A 3 13.45 -1.04 -10.85
C GLU A 3 12.21 -1.96 -10.80
N LEU A 4 11.04 -1.43 -11.14
CA LEU A 4 9.75 -2.13 -11.05
C LEU A 4 9.00 -2.11 -12.40
N ASP A 5 9.76 -2.01 -13.48
CA ASP A 5 9.30 -1.87 -14.87
C ASP A 5 8.60 -3.13 -15.39
N THR A 6 9.02 -4.31 -14.96
CA THR A 6 8.40 -5.58 -15.39
C THR A 6 7.40 -6.14 -14.38
N LYS A 7 6.46 -6.96 -14.88
CA LYS A 7 5.49 -7.68 -14.04
C LYS A 7 6.19 -8.55 -12.99
N ASP A 8 7.27 -9.23 -13.37
CA ASP A 8 8.00 -10.12 -12.47
C ASP A 8 8.73 -9.37 -11.36
N LYS A 9 9.32 -8.21 -11.67
CA LYS A 9 9.95 -7.33 -10.67
C LYS A 9 8.91 -6.81 -9.67
N ARG A 10 7.73 -6.37 -10.14
CA ARG A 10 6.61 -5.99 -9.27
C ARG A 10 6.09 -7.14 -8.42
N ASN A 11 6.00 -8.34 -9.00
CA ASN A 11 5.58 -9.53 -8.26
C ASN A 11 6.56 -9.83 -7.12
N LYS A 12 7.88 -9.80 -7.39
CA LYS A 12 8.91 -9.96 -6.36
C LYS A 12 8.82 -8.88 -5.28
N PHE A 13 8.56 -7.63 -5.66
CA PHE A 13 8.35 -6.53 -4.73
C PHE A 13 7.18 -6.80 -3.78
N TYR A 14 6.01 -7.17 -4.29
CA TYR A 14 4.83 -7.46 -3.45
C TYR A 14 5.00 -8.72 -2.57
N HIS A 15 5.95 -9.60 -2.89
CA HIS A 15 6.32 -10.75 -2.05
C HIS A 15 7.50 -10.47 -1.12
N SER A 16 8.11 -9.29 -1.19
CA SER A 16 9.29 -8.94 -0.40
C SER A 16 8.95 -8.71 1.08
N THR A 17 9.94 -8.93 1.94
CA THR A 17 9.83 -8.66 3.38
C THR A 17 9.59 -7.18 3.66
N ASP A 18 10.28 -6.29 2.95
CA ASP A 18 10.16 -4.83 3.11
C ASP A 18 8.73 -4.36 2.82
N TRP A 19 8.14 -4.84 1.73
CA TRP A 19 6.73 -4.56 1.42
C TRP A 19 5.81 -5.07 2.53
N ASN A 20 5.97 -6.33 2.95
CA ASN A 20 5.09 -6.91 3.98
C ASN A 20 5.16 -6.14 5.31
N GLN A 21 6.35 -5.70 5.74
CA GLN A 21 6.52 -4.90 6.94
C GLN A 21 5.88 -3.52 6.80
N LEU A 22 6.14 -2.83 5.69
CA LEU A 22 5.60 -1.50 5.44
C LEU A 22 4.06 -1.52 5.30
N ARG A 23 3.55 -2.53 4.58
CA ARG A 23 2.12 -2.82 4.44
C ARG A 23 1.45 -2.96 5.80
N MET A 24 2.05 -3.72 6.73
CA MET A 24 1.51 -3.86 8.08
C MET A 24 1.58 -2.57 8.90
N LYS A 25 2.65 -1.77 8.75
CA LYS A 25 2.74 -0.45 9.39
C LYS A 25 1.63 0.48 8.93
N ALA A 26 1.37 0.56 7.62
CA ALA A 26 0.26 1.34 7.08
C ALA A 26 -1.10 0.84 7.57
N TYR A 27 -1.32 -0.48 7.56
CA TYR A 27 -2.55 -1.08 8.08
C TYR A 27 -2.81 -0.74 9.56
N LEU A 28 -1.76 -0.71 10.39
CA LEU A 28 -1.87 -0.32 11.80
C LEU A 28 -2.08 1.18 11.97
N ARG A 29 -1.34 2.02 11.23
CA ARG A 29 -1.52 3.50 11.20
C ARG A 29 -2.96 3.87 10.88
N ASP A 30 -3.55 3.16 9.92
CA ASP A 30 -4.90 3.38 9.42
C ASP A 30 -5.99 2.81 10.36
N ASN A 31 -5.62 2.38 11.57
CA ASN A 31 -6.48 1.71 12.54
C ASN A 31 -7.20 0.48 11.97
N ARG A 32 -6.60 -0.18 10.97
CA ARG A 32 -7.19 -1.32 10.24
C ARG A 32 -8.49 -0.97 9.51
N GLU A 33 -8.71 0.31 9.21
CA GLU A 33 -9.92 0.83 8.57
C GLU A 33 -9.66 1.23 7.12
N CYS A 34 -10.69 1.11 6.27
CA CYS A 34 -10.69 1.70 4.93
C CYS A 34 -10.68 3.22 5.03
N GLN A 35 -9.64 3.86 4.50
CA GLN A 35 -9.46 5.30 4.60
C GLN A 35 -10.46 6.08 3.72
N HIS A 36 -10.92 5.51 2.60
CA HIS A 36 -11.99 6.13 1.80
C HIS A 36 -13.32 6.13 2.54
N CYS A 37 -13.73 4.99 3.10
CA CYS A 37 -14.96 4.91 3.89
C CYS A 37 -14.90 5.81 5.12
N LYS A 38 -13.73 5.90 5.77
CA LYS A 38 -13.51 6.79 6.92
C LYS A 38 -13.69 8.26 6.55
N ALA A 39 -13.21 8.68 5.38
CA ALA A 39 -13.43 10.05 4.87
C ALA A 39 -14.91 10.38 4.64
N GLU A 40 -15.74 9.36 4.39
CA GLU A 40 -17.20 9.47 4.29
C GLU A 40 -17.93 9.32 5.65
N GLY A 41 -17.19 9.23 6.77
CA GLY A 41 -17.76 9.03 8.11
C GLY A 41 -18.20 7.60 8.41
N LYS A 42 -17.78 6.61 7.60
CA LYS A 42 -18.11 5.19 7.78
C LYS A 42 -16.95 4.44 8.42
N VAL A 43 -17.25 3.47 9.28
CA VAL A 43 -16.26 2.53 9.85
C VAL A 43 -16.34 1.22 9.09
N VAL A 44 -15.37 0.98 8.20
CA VAL A 44 -15.29 -0.24 7.39
C VAL A 44 -13.90 -0.85 7.57
N LYS A 45 -13.85 -2.16 7.83
CA LYS A 45 -12.58 -2.88 7.98
C LYS A 45 -11.80 -2.87 6.66
N GLY A 46 -10.52 -2.48 6.74
CA GLY A 46 -9.57 -2.59 5.66
C GLY A 46 -9.24 -4.06 5.35
N GLN A 47 -9.18 -4.39 4.06
CA GLN A 47 -8.84 -5.74 3.59
C GLN A 47 -7.55 -5.74 2.78
N ASN A 48 -7.20 -4.60 2.18
CA ASN A 48 -5.99 -4.46 1.40
C ASN A 48 -5.28 -3.13 1.72
N VAL A 49 -3.98 -3.08 1.41
CA VAL A 49 -3.16 -1.87 1.46
C VAL A 49 -2.47 -1.75 0.12
N HIS A 50 -2.60 -0.61 -0.53
CA HIS A 50 -2.04 -0.37 -1.86
C HIS A 50 -1.28 0.95 -1.91
N ASN A 51 -0.42 1.07 -2.91
CA ASN A 51 0.23 2.34 -3.21
C ASN A 51 -0.79 3.34 -3.80
N ILE A 52 -0.77 4.58 -3.32
CA ILE A 52 -1.61 5.69 -3.83
C ILE A 52 -1.12 6.07 -5.23
N GLN A 53 0.19 6.35 -5.34
CA GLN A 53 0.89 6.54 -6.60
C GLN A 53 1.40 5.17 -7.09
N PRO A 54 1.01 4.73 -8.30
CA PRO A 54 1.43 3.45 -8.85
C PRO A 54 2.96 3.29 -8.92
N ILE A 55 3.46 2.12 -8.52
CA ILE A 55 4.92 1.84 -8.42
C ILE A 55 5.64 1.74 -9.77
N ASP A 56 4.90 1.56 -10.87
CA ASP A 56 5.41 1.61 -12.24
C ASP A 56 5.68 3.05 -12.71
N LEU A 57 4.92 4.02 -12.20
CA LEU A 57 5.11 5.45 -12.45
C LEU A 57 6.01 6.12 -11.41
N ARG A 58 5.92 5.70 -10.15
CA ARG A 58 6.67 6.25 -9.00
C ARG A 58 7.37 5.17 -8.20
N PRO A 59 8.35 4.46 -8.79
CA PRO A 59 9.10 3.42 -8.08
C PRO A 59 9.92 3.97 -6.89
N ASP A 60 10.25 5.25 -6.91
CA ASP A 60 10.87 5.96 -5.79
C ASP A 60 9.96 6.04 -4.54
N LEU A 61 8.64 5.95 -4.73
CA LEU A 61 7.66 5.95 -3.64
C LEU A 61 7.17 4.56 -3.24
N ALA A 62 7.74 3.49 -3.81
CA ALA A 62 7.22 2.13 -3.60
C ALA A 62 7.27 1.71 -2.11
N LEU A 63 8.32 2.13 -1.38
CA LEU A 63 8.48 1.89 0.06
C LEU A 63 8.27 3.15 0.92
N ASN A 64 7.47 4.11 0.44
CA ASN A 64 7.08 5.28 1.23
C ASN A 64 5.74 5.00 1.94
N ILE A 65 5.71 5.13 3.27
CA ILE A 65 4.50 4.90 4.07
C ILE A 65 3.37 5.88 3.74
N ASP A 66 3.70 7.13 3.39
CA ASP A 66 2.72 8.15 3.04
C ASP A 66 2.14 7.90 1.64
N ASN A 67 2.78 7.04 0.85
CA ASN A 67 2.26 6.55 -0.41
C ASN A 67 1.41 5.28 -0.24
N LEU A 68 1.04 4.88 0.99
CA LEU A 68 0.19 3.71 1.24
C LEU A 68 -1.15 4.12 1.82
N ILE A 69 -2.19 3.38 1.44
CA ILE A 69 -3.54 3.58 1.95
C ILE A 69 -4.23 2.22 2.13
N THR A 70 -4.91 2.05 3.26
CA THR A 70 -5.74 0.89 3.56
C THR A 70 -7.13 1.06 2.95
N LEU A 71 -7.61 0.07 2.19
CA LEU A 71 -8.93 0.06 1.56
C LEU A 71 -9.71 -1.23 1.87
N CYS A 72 -11.04 -1.13 1.76
CA CYS A 72 -11.91 -2.30 1.58
C CYS A 72 -11.83 -2.83 0.14
N ILE A 73 -12.35 -4.04 -0.10
CA ILE A 73 -12.53 -4.63 -1.43
C ILE A 73 -13.95 -4.33 -1.92
#